data_AF-A0A957BF62-F1
#
_entry.id   AF-A0A957BF62-F1
#
_cell.length_a   1.000
_cell.length_b   1.000
_cell.length_c   1.000
_cell.angle_alpha   90.00
_cell.angle_beta   90.00
_cell.angle_gamma   90.00
#
_symmetry.space_group_name_H-M   'P 1'
#
loop_
_entity.id
_entity.type
_entity.pdbx_description
1 polymer ?
#
loop_
_entity_poly.entity_id
_entity_poly.type
_entity_poly.pdbx_seq_one_letter_code
_entity_poly.pdbx_strand_id
1 'polypeptide(L)'
;MAKTLTRMLFIVFLAVLVITGCDTTSTGSIPEDRTLHIVSGSENQTLEPIIQTWASDNGYAVNMTYMGTVDIARMLQSGQVPYDAVWPANRLWIDYGDTHNLTKHVQSIMRSPVVFGVKRSIAERLGWIGEDIYMDDIVTATESGEIRFMMTSATQSNSGASFYFAALTAFAEKSGDVITSDDLESANVEADIKRILGTVDRSSGSSGWLKDLFLDQYERYDAMVNYEALIIEANQELEQAGHEPLYAIYPVDGLAIADSPLGYVERNIEGKEDIFLELQQYLLTEDVQRELLNAGRRTSTLGIQLTDANRDVFRPEWGIDVDRVIQPIRFPNAEVIQQALDLYQTSFRRPSCTVYVLDFSGSMSGQGEADLKAAMRTLLDQSIATQYLLQGHPKDVSSVVLFNDTIIN
;
A
#
# COMPACT_ATOMS: atom_id res chain seq x y z
N MET A 1 -58.80 -18.69 -26.44
CA MET A 1 -59.03 -19.11 -25.05
C MET A 1 -57.69 -19.22 -24.35
N ALA A 2 -57.60 -18.55 -23.20
CA ALA A 2 -56.47 -18.33 -22.30
C ALA A 2 -55.31 -19.34 -22.36
N LYS A 3 -54.09 -18.82 -22.56
CA LYS A 3 -52.88 -19.42 -21.99
C LYS A 3 -52.22 -18.37 -21.10
N THR A 4 -52.44 -18.57 -19.82
CA THR A 4 -51.98 -17.78 -18.69
C THR A 4 -50.46 -17.86 -18.61
N LEU A 5 -49.84 -16.68 -18.57
CA LEU A 5 -48.40 -16.47 -18.42
C LEU A 5 -48.05 -16.68 -16.94
N THR A 6 -47.50 -17.83 -16.57
CA THR A 6 -46.95 -18.03 -15.23
C THR A 6 -45.59 -17.37 -15.14
N ARG A 7 -45.57 -16.11 -14.68
CA ARG A 7 -44.35 -15.41 -14.26
C ARG A 7 -43.75 -16.15 -13.08
N MET A 8 -42.59 -16.77 -13.29
CA MET A 8 -41.74 -17.31 -12.23
C MET A 8 -40.98 -16.12 -11.62
N LEU A 9 -41.53 -15.58 -10.53
CA LEU A 9 -40.95 -14.50 -9.76
C LEU A 9 -39.91 -15.13 -8.81
N PHE A 10 -38.61 -14.99 -9.11
CA PHE A 10 -37.55 -15.29 -8.15
C PHE A 10 -37.51 -14.14 -7.13
N ILE A 11 -38.27 -14.29 -6.05
CA ILE A 11 -38.16 -13.44 -4.87
C ILE A 11 -36.96 -13.97 -4.06
N VAL A 12 -35.83 -13.27 -4.11
CA VAL A 12 -34.77 -13.43 -3.09
C VAL A 12 -35.22 -12.62 -1.88
N PHE A 13 -35.90 -13.29 -0.95
CA PHE A 13 -36.27 -12.72 0.35
C PHE A 13 -35.04 -12.81 1.26
N LEU A 14 -34.33 -11.71 1.46
CA LEU A 14 -33.33 -11.60 2.52
C LEU A 14 -34.08 -11.46 3.85
N ALA A 15 -34.57 -12.59 4.36
CA ALA A 15 -35.07 -12.68 5.73
C ALA A 15 -33.87 -12.69 6.67
N VAL A 16 -33.69 -11.60 7.42
CA VAL A 16 -32.89 -11.61 8.65
C VAL A 16 -33.58 -12.57 9.62
N LEU A 17 -33.06 -13.79 9.70
CA LEU A 17 -33.44 -14.77 10.70
C LEU A 17 -32.60 -14.51 11.96
N VAL A 18 -33.19 -13.78 12.91
CA VAL A 18 -32.75 -13.82 14.30
C VAL A 18 -33.16 -15.18 14.85
N ILE A 19 -32.26 -16.16 14.78
CA ILE A 19 -32.42 -17.44 15.49
C ILE A 19 -31.97 -17.20 16.92
N THR A 20 -32.94 -16.96 17.81
CA THR A 20 -32.80 -17.20 19.24
C THR A 20 -32.91 -18.71 19.47
N GLY A 21 -31.78 -19.39 19.35
CA GLY A 21 -31.61 -20.79 19.75
C GLY A 21 -30.68 -20.86 20.95
N CYS A 22 -31.23 -21.24 22.10
CA CYS A 22 -30.43 -21.65 23.25
C CYS A 22 -29.72 -22.97 22.92
N ASP A 23 -28.41 -22.90 22.69
CA ASP A 23 -27.50 -24.00 22.96
C ASP A 23 -26.29 -23.45 23.73
N THR A 24 -26.10 -24.01 24.92
CA THR A 24 -25.08 -23.63 25.88
C THR A 24 -23.70 -24.09 25.44
N THR A 25 -22.99 -23.23 24.71
CA THR A 25 -21.53 -23.16 24.70
C THR A 25 -21.14 -21.70 24.74
N SER A 26 -20.69 -21.25 25.91
CA SER A 26 -20.20 -19.89 26.13
C SER A 26 -18.88 -19.66 25.37
N THR A 27 -18.95 -19.22 24.11
CA THR A 27 -17.88 -18.41 23.53
C THR A 27 -18.14 -16.98 23.95
N GLY A 28 -17.65 -16.61 25.13
CA GLY A 28 -17.74 -15.24 25.62
C GLY A 28 -17.04 -14.29 24.64
N SER A 29 -17.74 -13.27 24.16
CA SER A 29 -17.12 -12.15 23.44
C SER A 29 -16.08 -11.51 24.35
N ILE A 30 -14.85 -11.32 23.88
CA ILE A 30 -13.82 -10.62 24.63
C ILE A 30 -14.31 -9.19 24.92
N PRO A 31 -14.28 -8.73 26.18
CA PRO A 31 -14.68 -7.38 26.55
C PRO A 31 -13.95 -6.29 25.77
N GLU A 32 -14.63 -5.17 25.48
CA GLU A 32 -14.08 -4.08 24.65
C GLU A 32 -12.82 -3.46 25.25
N ASP A 33 -12.69 -3.37 26.57
CA ASP A 33 -11.47 -2.93 27.25
C ASP A 33 -10.26 -3.83 26.95
N ARG A 34 -10.50 -5.12 26.62
CA ARG A 34 -9.48 -6.11 26.21
C ARG A 34 -9.35 -6.29 24.69
N THR A 35 -9.96 -5.42 23.88
CA THR A 35 -9.92 -5.48 22.41
C THR A 35 -9.10 -4.34 21.80
N LEU A 36 -7.93 -4.59 21.23
CA LEU A 36 -7.12 -3.56 20.58
C LEU A 36 -7.55 -3.35 19.13
N HIS A 37 -7.89 -2.12 18.72
CA HIS A 37 -8.22 -1.80 17.33
C HIS A 37 -7.02 -1.15 16.64
N ILE A 38 -6.50 -1.78 15.59
CA ILE A 38 -5.31 -1.33 14.87
C ILE A 38 -5.69 -0.99 13.43
N VAL A 39 -5.35 0.22 12.98
CA VAL A 39 -5.37 0.55 11.55
C VAL A 39 -4.00 0.35 10.95
N SER A 40 -3.91 -0.39 9.85
CA SER A 40 -2.63 -0.82 9.26
C SER A 40 -2.61 -0.66 7.74
N GLY A 41 -1.41 -0.50 7.17
CA GLY A 41 -1.19 -0.71 5.75
C GLY A 41 -1.47 -2.16 5.34
N SER A 42 -2.00 -2.35 4.13
CA SER A 42 -2.39 -3.66 3.58
C SER A 42 -1.23 -4.66 3.48
N GLU A 43 -0.01 -4.18 3.32
CA GLU A 43 1.21 -4.98 3.25
C GLU A 43 1.54 -5.70 4.57
N ASN A 44 0.90 -5.35 5.68
CA ASN A 44 1.03 -6.06 6.96
C ASN A 44 -0.04 -7.15 7.14
N GLN A 45 -0.99 -7.31 6.21
CA GLN A 45 -2.09 -8.27 6.34
C GLN A 45 -1.61 -9.71 6.52
N THR A 46 -0.51 -10.08 5.86
CA THR A 46 0.09 -11.42 6.00
C THR A 46 0.60 -11.71 7.41
N LEU A 47 0.74 -10.69 8.27
CA LEU A 47 1.16 -10.82 9.67
C LEU A 47 0.00 -10.97 10.65
N GLU A 48 -1.24 -10.79 10.20
CA GLU A 48 -2.43 -10.90 11.06
C GLU A 48 -2.46 -12.21 11.88
N PRO A 49 -2.12 -13.39 11.33
CA PRO A 49 -2.14 -14.63 12.10
C PRO A 49 -1.21 -14.63 13.34
N ILE A 50 -0.05 -13.98 13.26
CA ILE A 50 0.92 -13.87 14.35
C ILE A 50 0.33 -13.07 15.51
N ILE A 51 -0.39 -11.99 15.18
CA ILE A 51 -1.03 -11.09 16.13
C ILE A 51 -2.25 -11.77 16.76
N GLN A 52 -3.07 -12.45 15.96
CA GLN A 52 -4.26 -13.16 16.45
C GLN A 52 -3.89 -14.31 17.39
N THR A 53 -2.82 -15.03 17.10
CA THR A 53 -2.30 -16.09 17.98
C THR A 53 -1.89 -15.52 19.33
N TRP A 54 -1.08 -14.45 19.34
CA TRP A 54 -0.70 -13.76 20.56
C TRP A 54 -1.89 -13.23 21.34
N ALA A 55 -2.87 -12.62 20.66
CA ALA A 55 -4.05 -12.08 21.30
C ALA A 55 -4.85 -13.19 22.01
N SER A 56 -5.10 -14.30 21.32
CA SER A 56 -5.78 -15.47 21.89
C SER A 56 -5.04 -16.03 23.10
N ASP A 57 -3.72 -16.20 23.02
CA ASP A 57 -2.91 -16.79 24.10
C ASP A 57 -2.89 -15.93 25.37
N ASN A 58 -3.10 -14.61 25.24
CA ASN A 58 -3.12 -13.65 26.35
C ASN A 58 -4.54 -13.21 26.76
N GLY A 59 -5.58 -13.78 26.14
CA GLY A 59 -6.98 -13.44 26.44
C GLY A 59 -7.35 -12.02 26.00
N TYR A 60 -6.82 -11.56 24.87
CA TYR A 60 -7.15 -10.31 24.20
C TYR A 60 -7.81 -10.57 22.85
N ALA A 61 -8.44 -9.55 22.29
CA ALA A 61 -8.82 -9.51 20.88
C ALA A 61 -8.03 -8.41 20.17
N VAL A 62 -7.68 -8.62 18.92
CA VAL A 62 -7.12 -7.57 18.06
C VAL A 62 -7.96 -7.48 16.79
N ASN A 63 -8.51 -6.29 16.55
CA ASN A 63 -9.27 -6.00 15.34
C ASN A 63 -8.38 -5.19 14.39
N MET A 64 -8.06 -5.76 13.24
CA MET A 64 -7.28 -5.09 12.21
C MET A 64 -8.18 -4.47 11.14
N THR A 65 -7.95 -3.19 10.84
CA THR A 65 -8.52 -2.52 9.68
C THR A 65 -7.41 -2.13 8.71
N TYR A 66 -7.53 -2.53 7.46
CA TYR A 66 -6.54 -2.22 6.42
C TYR A 66 -6.98 -1.03 5.56
N MET A 67 -6.09 -0.06 5.38
CA MET A 67 -6.31 1.06 4.46
C MET A 67 -5.00 1.58 3.86
N GLY A 68 -5.08 2.50 2.89
CA GLY A 68 -3.90 3.14 2.32
C GLY A 68 -3.10 3.86 3.40
N THR A 69 -1.79 3.72 3.39
CA THR A 69 -0.94 4.39 4.39
C THR A 69 -1.06 5.93 4.32
N VAL A 70 -1.39 6.48 3.15
CA VAL A 70 -1.70 7.92 3.01
C VAL A 70 -3.00 8.28 3.73
N ASP A 71 -4.00 7.41 3.68
CA ASP A 71 -5.27 7.59 4.42
C ASP A 71 -5.03 7.56 5.93
N ILE A 72 -4.12 6.71 6.41
CA ILE A 72 -3.69 6.70 7.82
C ILE A 72 -3.08 8.07 8.20
N ALA A 73 -2.20 8.62 7.35
CA ALA A 73 -1.63 9.95 7.58
C ALA A 73 -2.71 11.05 7.60
N ARG A 74 -3.69 11.01 6.68
CA ARG A 74 -4.82 11.95 6.67
C ARG A 74 -5.68 11.83 7.93
N MET A 75 -5.95 10.61 8.39
CA MET A 75 -6.69 10.36 9.61
C MET A 75 -5.99 10.96 10.83
N LEU A 76 -4.68 10.76 10.93
CA LEU A 76 -3.85 11.41 11.97
C LEU A 76 -3.94 12.94 11.88
N GLN A 77 -3.88 13.52 10.67
CA GLN A 77 -3.99 14.97 10.49
C GLN A 77 -5.35 15.53 10.88
N SER A 78 -6.41 14.73 10.78
CA SER A 78 -7.75 15.17 11.19
C SER A 78 -7.88 15.34 12.71
N GLY A 79 -6.94 14.77 13.48
CA GLY A 79 -7.02 14.70 14.94
C GLY A 79 -8.04 13.69 15.47
N GLN A 80 -8.78 13.00 14.59
CA GLN A 80 -9.84 12.06 14.93
C GLN A 80 -9.47 10.65 14.47
N VAL A 81 -8.87 9.88 15.37
CA VAL A 81 -8.42 8.52 15.09
C VAL A 81 -9.26 7.54 15.93
N PRO A 82 -10.19 6.79 15.34
CA PRO A 82 -11.05 5.84 16.06
C PRO A 82 -10.37 4.50 16.36
N TYR A 83 -9.03 4.46 16.38
CA TYR A 83 -8.20 3.26 16.55
C TYR A 83 -7.21 3.47 17.68
N ASP A 84 -6.84 2.39 18.37
CA ASP A 84 -5.89 2.41 19.48
C ASP A 84 -4.43 2.40 19.01
N ALA A 85 -4.18 2.02 17.75
CA ALA A 85 -2.86 2.03 17.16
C ALA A 85 -2.90 2.28 15.64
N VAL A 86 -1.81 2.84 15.13
CA VAL A 86 -1.51 2.98 13.70
C VAL A 86 -0.29 2.14 13.33
N TRP A 87 -0.36 1.46 12.19
CA TRP A 87 0.75 0.68 11.65
C TRP A 87 0.93 0.94 10.15
N PRO A 88 1.36 2.16 9.77
CA PRO A 88 1.63 2.48 8.38
C PRO A 88 2.87 1.75 7.85
N ALA A 89 3.03 1.74 6.54
CA ALA A 89 4.18 1.15 5.87
C ALA A 89 5.53 1.82 6.19
N ASN A 90 5.50 3.11 6.52
CA ASN A 90 6.70 3.93 6.67
C ASN A 90 6.47 5.04 7.71
N ARG A 91 7.49 5.31 8.52
CA ARG A 91 7.51 6.37 9.53
C ARG A 91 7.21 7.76 8.99
N LEU A 92 7.58 8.02 7.73
CA LEU A 92 7.19 9.19 6.95
C LEU A 92 5.73 9.61 7.20
N TRP A 93 4.82 8.65 7.22
CA TRP A 93 3.38 8.92 7.24
C TRP A 93 2.86 9.28 8.64
N ILE A 94 3.57 8.88 9.68
CA ILE A 94 3.34 9.38 11.04
C ILE A 94 3.91 10.79 11.14
N ASP A 95 5.14 11.03 10.69
CA ASP A 95 5.78 12.36 10.80
C ASP A 95 5.07 13.43 9.96
N TYR A 96 4.53 13.04 8.82
CA TYR A 96 3.70 13.88 7.96
C TYR A 96 2.26 14.02 8.49
N GLY A 97 1.74 12.95 9.10
CA GLY A 97 0.33 12.83 9.48
C GLY A 97 0.00 13.39 10.86
N ASP A 98 0.85 13.14 11.85
CA ASP A 98 0.54 13.37 13.27
C ASP A 98 0.85 14.80 13.72
N THR A 99 0.16 15.78 13.14
CA THR A 99 0.28 17.19 13.50
C THR A 99 -0.27 17.51 14.90
N HIS A 100 -1.01 16.58 15.50
CA HIS A 100 -1.64 16.71 16.81
C HIS A 100 -0.87 15.99 17.93
N ASN A 101 0.25 15.32 17.63
CA ASN A 101 1.05 14.51 18.58
C ASN A 101 0.20 13.45 19.30
N LEU A 102 -0.65 12.75 18.56
CA LEU A 102 -1.51 11.67 19.06
C LEU A 102 -0.73 10.36 19.26
N THR A 103 0.36 10.16 18.51
CA THR A 103 1.10 8.92 18.48
C THR A 103 2.19 8.85 19.56
N LYS A 104 2.32 7.68 20.18
CA LYS A 104 3.35 7.35 21.18
C LYS A 104 3.99 6.01 20.87
N HIS A 105 5.13 5.74 21.51
CA HIS A 105 5.82 4.44 21.48
C HIS A 105 6.07 3.90 20.08
N VAL A 106 6.31 4.77 19.10
CA VAL A 106 6.43 4.33 17.71
C VAL A 106 7.73 3.57 17.52
N GLN A 107 7.64 2.31 17.10
CA GLN A 107 8.80 1.45 16.83
C GLN A 107 8.66 0.71 15.51
N SER A 108 9.74 0.69 14.71
CA SER A 108 9.83 -0.09 13.48
C SER A 108 9.82 -1.58 13.80
N ILE A 109 8.81 -2.32 13.32
CA ILE A 109 8.69 -3.76 13.59
C ILE A 109 9.49 -4.58 12.59
N MET A 110 9.58 -4.12 11.35
CA MET A 110 10.25 -4.79 10.24
C MET A 110 10.61 -3.78 9.16
N ARG A 111 11.41 -4.20 8.19
CA ARG A 111 11.86 -3.37 7.07
C ARG A 111 11.69 -4.11 5.75
N SER A 112 11.38 -3.36 4.71
CA SER A 112 11.42 -3.85 3.34
C SER A 112 11.87 -2.73 2.41
N PRO A 113 12.98 -2.91 1.67
CA PRO A 113 13.29 -2.05 0.53
C PRO A 113 12.12 -2.02 -0.46
N VAL A 114 11.90 -0.87 -1.10
CA VAL A 114 10.99 -0.76 -2.25
C VAL A 114 11.84 -0.92 -3.50
N VAL A 115 11.63 -2.03 -4.21
CA VAL A 115 12.46 -2.48 -5.33
C VAL A 115 11.67 -2.44 -6.64
N PHE A 116 12.40 -2.46 -7.74
CA PHE A 116 11.84 -2.67 -9.07
C PHE A 116 11.97 -4.16 -9.42
N GLY A 117 10.90 -4.92 -9.26
CA GLY A 117 10.87 -6.35 -9.59
C GLY A 117 10.51 -6.55 -11.06
N VAL A 118 11.42 -7.09 -11.86
CA VAL A 118 11.26 -7.31 -13.31
C VAL A 118 11.42 -8.78 -13.65
N LYS A 119 10.68 -9.33 -14.63
CA LYS A 119 10.87 -10.71 -15.07
C LYS A 119 12.35 -11.00 -15.33
N ARG A 120 12.83 -12.13 -14.81
CA ARG A 120 14.25 -12.46 -14.85
C ARG A 120 14.82 -12.49 -16.26
N SER A 121 14.09 -13.06 -17.22
CA SER A 121 14.48 -13.10 -18.64
C SER A 121 14.71 -11.70 -19.24
N ILE A 122 13.98 -10.69 -18.77
CA ILE A 122 14.13 -9.30 -19.19
C ILE A 122 15.35 -8.67 -18.52
N ALA A 123 15.56 -8.89 -17.22
CA ALA A 123 16.77 -8.44 -16.54
C ALA A 123 18.04 -9.02 -17.19
N GLU A 124 18.02 -10.30 -17.56
CA GLU A 124 19.11 -10.95 -18.30
C GLU A 124 19.34 -10.30 -19.67
N ARG A 125 18.27 -10.05 -20.43
CA ARG A 125 18.33 -9.42 -21.76
C ARG A 125 18.86 -7.98 -21.70
N LEU A 126 18.50 -7.23 -20.66
CA LEU A 126 18.97 -5.86 -20.41
C LEU A 126 20.37 -5.81 -19.79
N GLY A 127 20.94 -6.97 -19.40
CA GLY A 127 22.25 -7.03 -18.75
C GLY A 127 22.25 -6.52 -17.31
N TRP A 128 21.11 -6.56 -16.61
CA TRP A 128 20.95 -6.01 -15.27
C TRP A 128 21.30 -6.98 -14.14
N ILE A 129 21.57 -8.24 -14.45
CA ILE A 129 21.84 -9.27 -13.43
C ILE A 129 23.19 -9.00 -12.75
N GLY A 130 23.14 -8.67 -11.46
CA GLY A 130 24.31 -8.43 -10.62
C GLY A 130 24.98 -7.06 -10.82
N GLU A 131 24.40 -6.20 -11.65
CA GLU A 131 24.94 -4.87 -11.95
C GLU A 131 24.32 -3.78 -11.05
N ASP A 132 25.03 -2.65 -10.95
CA ASP A 132 24.50 -1.44 -10.32
C ASP A 132 23.59 -0.71 -11.33
N ILE A 133 22.30 -0.68 -11.02
CA ILE A 133 21.29 -0.04 -11.85
C ILE A 133 20.93 1.32 -11.26
N TYR A 134 20.78 2.31 -12.13
CA TYR A 134 20.40 3.68 -11.78
C TYR A 134 18.95 3.95 -12.19
N MET A 135 18.34 4.99 -11.64
CA MET A 135 16.97 5.36 -12.01
C MET A 135 16.83 5.65 -13.51
N ASP A 136 17.86 6.24 -14.14
CA ASP A 136 17.88 6.53 -15.59
C ASP A 136 17.93 5.27 -16.47
N ASP A 137 18.52 4.16 -15.99
CA ASP A 137 18.48 2.88 -16.69
C ASP A 137 17.04 2.34 -16.76
N ILE A 138 16.29 2.48 -15.65
CA ILE A 138 14.87 2.11 -15.60
C ILE A 138 14.07 2.98 -16.57
N VAL A 139 14.29 4.30 -16.57
CA VAL A 139 13.62 5.22 -17.51
C VAL A 139 13.90 4.83 -18.96
N THR A 140 15.17 4.54 -19.29
CA THR A 140 15.57 4.16 -20.64
C THR A 140 14.89 2.87 -21.10
N ALA A 141 14.80 1.86 -20.22
CA ALA A 141 14.15 0.59 -20.53
C ALA A 141 12.62 0.72 -20.67
N THR A 142 11.96 1.59 -19.90
CA THR A 142 10.51 1.79 -19.99
C THR A 142 10.13 2.68 -21.18
N GLU A 143 10.90 3.73 -21.47
CA GLU A 143 10.67 4.62 -22.62
C GLU A 143 10.88 3.92 -23.98
N SER A 144 11.84 2.99 -24.04
CA SER A 144 12.07 2.15 -25.23
C SER A 144 11.00 1.07 -25.45
N GLY A 145 10.10 0.88 -24.48
CA GLY A 145 9.04 -0.14 -24.52
C GLY A 145 9.56 -1.55 -24.24
N GLU A 146 10.77 -1.69 -23.70
CA GLU A 146 11.34 -2.99 -23.33
C GLU A 146 10.74 -3.58 -22.05
N ILE A 147 10.12 -2.73 -21.23
CA ILE A 147 9.44 -3.10 -19.98
C ILE A 147 8.08 -2.38 -19.92
N ARG A 148 7.00 -3.15 -19.73
CA ARG A 148 5.72 -2.63 -19.27
C ARG A 148 5.61 -2.78 -17.76
N PHE A 149 5.64 -1.69 -17.00
CA PHE A 149 5.68 -1.77 -15.55
C PHE A 149 4.46 -1.17 -14.86
N MET A 150 4.23 -1.66 -13.65
CA MET A 150 3.16 -1.20 -12.79
C MET A 150 3.72 -0.59 -11.50
N MET A 151 3.02 0.40 -10.96
CA MET A 151 3.31 0.95 -9.64
C MET A 151 2.02 1.45 -8.99
N THR A 152 1.95 1.45 -7.66
CA THR A 152 0.82 2.09 -6.98
C THR A 152 0.87 3.62 -7.10
N SER A 153 -0.25 4.31 -6.89
CA SER A 153 -0.26 5.78 -6.85
C SER A 153 0.57 6.32 -5.68
N ALA A 154 1.40 7.34 -5.93
CA ALA A 154 2.21 8.00 -4.89
C ALA A 154 1.38 8.73 -3.83
N THR A 155 0.15 9.12 -4.15
CA THR A 155 -0.76 9.79 -3.23
C THR A 155 -1.71 8.87 -2.49
N GLN A 156 -1.66 7.56 -2.73
CA GLN A 156 -2.61 6.60 -2.13
C GLN A 156 -1.89 5.43 -1.43
N SER A 157 -0.72 5.02 -1.93
CA SER A 157 0.05 3.92 -1.37
C SER A 157 1.52 4.28 -1.14
N ASN A 158 2.08 3.72 -0.08
CA ASN A 158 3.47 3.96 0.30
C ASN A 158 4.48 3.41 -0.71
N SER A 159 4.27 2.26 -1.38
CA SER A 159 5.25 1.76 -2.37
C SER A 159 5.42 2.72 -3.55
N GLY A 160 4.31 3.34 -3.98
CA GLY A 160 4.31 4.33 -5.05
C GLY A 160 4.98 5.62 -4.61
N ALA A 161 4.67 6.08 -3.40
CA ALA A 161 5.29 7.26 -2.83
C ALA A 161 6.80 7.07 -2.63
N SER A 162 7.18 5.91 -2.10
CA SER A 162 8.58 5.52 -1.86
C SER A 162 9.39 5.54 -3.15
N PHE A 163 8.87 4.96 -4.24
CA PHE A 163 9.51 5.03 -5.56
C PHE A 163 9.52 6.44 -6.15
N TYR A 164 8.43 7.20 -5.98
CA TYR A 164 8.36 8.59 -6.44
C TYR A 164 9.40 9.48 -5.74
N PHE A 165 9.52 9.41 -4.41
CA PHE A 165 10.54 10.13 -3.67
C PHE A 165 11.95 9.64 -4.01
N ALA A 166 12.13 8.33 -4.25
CA ALA A 166 13.41 7.79 -4.70
C ALA A 166 13.83 8.35 -6.07
N ALA A 167 12.89 8.42 -7.02
CA ALA A 167 13.13 9.02 -8.33
C ALA A 167 13.41 10.54 -8.23
N LEU A 168 12.67 11.26 -7.38
CA LEU A 168 12.94 12.69 -7.11
C LEU A 168 14.35 12.90 -6.57
N THR A 169 14.76 12.08 -5.60
CA THR A 169 16.11 12.15 -5.02
C THR A 169 17.19 11.83 -6.05
N ALA A 170 16.99 10.81 -6.89
CA ALA A 170 17.93 10.45 -7.95
C ALA A 170 18.08 11.57 -8.98
N PHE A 171 16.98 12.10 -9.52
CA PHE A 171 17.01 13.14 -10.55
C PHE A 171 17.42 14.52 -10.02
N ALA A 172 17.27 14.77 -8.73
CA ALA A 172 17.84 15.95 -8.07
C ALA A 172 19.35 15.79 -7.77
N GLU A 173 19.95 14.63 -8.06
CA GLU A 173 21.34 14.28 -7.70
C GLU A 173 21.61 14.41 -6.19
N LYS A 174 20.60 14.03 -5.38
CA LYS A 174 20.59 14.19 -3.92
C LYS A 174 20.73 12.87 -3.17
N SER A 175 21.30 11.83 -3.78
CA SER A 175 21.55 10.55 -3.10
C SER A 175 22.39 10.76 -1.83
N GLY A 176 21.81 10.45 -0.66
CA GLY A 176 22.44 10.68 0.65
C GLY A 176 22.15 12.05 1.29
N ASP A 177 21.47 12.94 0.59
CA ASP A 177 20.98 14.24 1.07
C ASP A 177 19.43 14.27 1.04
N VAL A 178 18.84 15.40 1.44
CA VAL A 178 17.38 15.62 1.49
C VAL A 178 16.98 16.55 0.34
N ILE A 179 15.97 16.18 -0.44
CA ILE A 179 15.40 17.06 -1.48
C ILE A 179 14.70 18.27 -0.85
N THR A 180 14.70 19.39 -1.56
CA THR A 180 14.14 20.67 -1.14
C THR A 180 13.04 21.15 -2.09
N SER A 181 12.32 22.21 -1.71
CA SER A 181 11.34 22.85 -2.59
C SER A 181 11.97 23.36 -3.90
N ASP A 182 13.20 23.89 -3.86
CA ASP A 182 13.91 24.36 -5.05
C ASP A 182 14.19 23.19 -6.03
N ASP A 183 14.49 22.00 -5.50
CA ASP A 183 14.67 20.80 -6.32
C ASP A 183 13.36 20.38 -7.01
N LEU A 184 12.23 20.51 -6.31
CA LEU A 184 10.89 20.23 -6.85
C LEU A 184 10.44 21.23 -7.94
N GLU A 185 10.98 22.45 -7.92
CA GLU A 185 10.72 23.51 -8.90
C GLU A 185 11.69 23.46 -10.10
N SER A 186 12.68 22.57 -10.06
CA SER A 186 13.64 22.38 -11.15
C SER A 186 12.96 21.82 -12.39
N ALA A 187 13.08 22.52 -13.52
CA ALA A 187 12.55 22.09 -14.80
C ALA A 187 13.15 20.75 -15.29
N ASN A 188 14.39 20.45 -14.91
CA ASN A 188 15.03 19.17 -15.24
C ASN A 188 14.41 18.02 -14.44
N VAL A 189 14.27 18.19 -13.12
CA VAL A 189 13.63 17.20 -12.24
C VAL A 189 12.19 16.94 -12.68
N GLU A 190 11.44 18.01 -12.99
CA GLU A 190 10.09 17.88 -13.55
C GLU A 190 10.08 17.07 -14.86
N ALA A 191 11.02 17.33 -15.77
CA ALA A 191 11.09 16.63 -17.04
C ALA A 191 11.39 15.13 -16.84
N ASP A 192 12.36 14.78 -16.01
CA ASP A 192 12.76 13.38 -15.78
C ASP A 192 11.71 12.59 -14.99
N ILE A 193 11.07 13.20 -14.00
CA ILE A 193 9.93 12.58 -13.31
C ILE A 193 8.79 12.30 -14.28
N LYS A 194 8.48 13.23 -15.19
CA LYS A 194 7.46 13.03 -16.21
C LYS A 194 7.79 11.89 -17.18
N ARG A 195 9.08 11.67 -17.48
CA ARG A 195 9.53 10.55 -18.32
C ARG A 195 9.17 9.22 -17.67
N ILE A 196 9.60 8.97 -16.43
CA ILE A 196 9.30 7.72 -15.75
C ILE A 196 7.80 7.55 -15.45
N LEU A 197 7.13 8.55 -14.88
CA LEU A 197 5.70 8.45 -14.56
C LEU A 197 4.81 8.37 -15.80
N GLY A 198 5.26 8.91 -16.94
CA GLY A 198 4.60 8.79 -18.24
C GLY A 198 4.58 7.36 -18.78
N THR A 199 5.53 6.53 -18.36
CA THR A 199 5.68 5.13 -18.78
C THR A 199 4.98 4.10 -17.88
N VAL A 200 4.29 4.55 -16.82
CA VAL A 200 3.49 3.64 -15.97
C VAL A 200 2.31 3.08 -16.77
N ASP A 201 2.27 1.77 -16.98
CA ASP A 201 1.21 1.10 -17.75
C ASP A 201 -0.06 0.84 -16.93
N ARG A 202 0.12 0.63 -15.63
CA ARG A 202 -0.99 0.31 -14.71
C ARG A 202 -0.68 0.77 -13.30
N SER A 203 -1.72 1.25 -12.63
CA SER A 203 -1.64 1.64 -11.22
C SER A 203 -2.71 0.99 -10.36
N SER A 204 -2.44 0.95 -9.06
CA SER A 204 -3.31 0.43 -8.00
C SER A 204 -3.27 1.39 -6.80
N GLY A 205 -4.34 1.38 -5.99
CA GLY A 205 -4.40 2.12 -4.73
C GLY A 205 -3.67 1.44 -3.57
N SER A 206 -3.29 0.15 -3.71
CA SER A 206 -2.64 -0.65 -2.67
C SER A 206 -1.56 -1.57 -3.24
N SER A 207 -0.48 -1.77 -2.48
CA SER A 207 0.67 -2.60 -2.85
C SER A 207 0.35 -4.09 -2.91
N GLY A 208 -0.50 -4.60 -2.00
CA GLY A 208 -0.98 -5.98 -2.04
C GLY A 208 -1.83 -6.22 -3.29
N TRP A 209 -2.79 -5.33 -3.55
CA TRP A 209 -3.62 -5.39 -4.76
C TRP A 209 -2.81 -5.25 -6.05
N LEU A 210 -1.70 -4.50 -6.04
CA LEU A 210 -0.79 -4.41 -7.19
C LEU A 210 -0.10 -5.76 -7.45
N LYS A 211 0.31 -6.49 -6.40
CA LYS A 211 0.88 -7.84 -6.50
C LYS A 211 -0.14 -8.78 -7.13
N ASP A 212 -1.36 -8.82 -6.59
CA ASP A 212 -2.41 -9.71 -7.08
C ASP A 212 -2.76 -9.40 -8.54
N LEU A 213 -2.85 -8.10 -8.90
CA LEU A 213 -3.03 -7.67 -10.28
C LEU A 213 -1.88 -8.11 -11.20
N PHE A 214 -0.63 -8.09 -10.72
CA PHE A 214 0.52 -8.55 -11.49
C PHE A 214 0.40 -10.04 -11.79
N LEU A 215 0.08 -10.84 -10.78
CA LEU A 215 -0.10 -12.30 -10.91
C LEU A 215 -1.26 -12.62 -11.87
N ASP A 216 -2.41 -11.96 -11.71
CA ASP A 216 -3.60 -12.13 -12.56
C ASP A 216 -3.37 -11.70 -14.02
N GLN A 217 -2.44 -10.76 -14.24
CA GLN A 217 -2.13 -10.19 -15.55
C GLN A 217 -0.67 -10.44 -15.94
N TYR A 218 -0.10 -11.56 -15.50
CA TYR A 218 1.32 -11.86 -15.63
C TYR A 218 1.84 -11.76 -17.07
N GLU A 219 1.07 -12.20 -18.06
CA GLU A 219 1.44 -12.11 -19.48
C GLU A 219 1.43 -10.67 -20.04
N ARG A 220 0.71 -9.76 -19.37
CA ARG A 220 0.50 -8.38 -19.82
C ARG A 220 1.54 -7.40 -19.27
N TYR A 221 2.17 -7.71 -18.14
CA TYR A 221 3.11 -6.81 -17.49
C TYR A 221 4.43 -7.52 -17.23
N ASP A 222 5.50 -6.73 -17.19
CA ASP A 222 6.87 -7.22 -17.20
C ASP A 222 7.61 -6.89 -15.90
N ALA A 223 7.15 -5.85 -15.20
CA ALA A 223 7.70 -5.44 -13.92
C ALA A 223 6.66 -4.80 -12.99
N MET A 224 6.96 -4.79 -11.70
CA MET A 224 6.24 -4.00 -10.70
C MET A 224 7.19 -3.35 -9.70
N VAL A 225 6.89 -2.11 -9.32
CA VAL A 225 7.50 -1.45 -8.17
C VAL A 225 6.76 -1.92 -6.92
N ASN A 226 7.45 -2.62 -6.02
CA ASN A 226 6.84 -3.07 -4.78
C ASN A 226 7.86 -3.31 -3.66
N TYR A 227 7.38 -3.64 -2.46
CA TYR A 227 8.23 -4.10 -1.37
C TYR A 227 8.98 -5.38 -1.77
N GLU A 228 10.27 -5.47 -1.43
CA GLU A 228 11.07 -6.70 -1.55
C GLU A 228 10.30 -7.92 -1.02
N ALA A 229 9.66 -7.80 0.15
CA ALA A 229 8.86 -8.88 0.71
C ALA A 229 7.69 -9.31 -0.20
N LEU A 230 7.01 -8.37 -0.86
CA LEU A 230 5.96 -8.70 -1.82
C LEU A 230 6.50 -9.25 -3.13
N ILE A 231 7.75 -8.92 -3.51
CA ILE A 231 8.44 -9.60 -4.63
C ILE A 231 8.75 -11.06 -4.26
N ILE A 232 9.22 -11.32 -3.03
CA ILE A 232 9.45 -12.69 -2.52
C ILE A 232 8.15 -13.49 -2.54
N GLU A 233 7.07 -12.95 -1.98
CA GLU A 233 5.74 -13.58 -2.01
C GLU A 233 5.28 -13.86 -3.45
N ALA A 234 5.37 -12.86 -4.35
CA ALA A 234 5.00 -13.03 -5.75
C ALA A 234 5.82 -14.14 -6.43
N ASN A 235 7.13 -14.20 -6.19
CA ASN A 235 8.00 -15.21 -6.79
C ASN A 235 7.67 -16.63 -6.32
N GLN A 236 7.30 -16.79 -5.05
CA GLN A 236 6.84 -18.08 -4.53
C GLN A 236 5.56 -18.53 -5.25
N GLU A 237 4.61 -17.63 -5.48
CA GLU A 237 3.38 -17.91 -6.21
C GLU A 237 3.64 -18.19 -7.71
N LEU A 238 4.54 -17.42 -8.34
CA LEU A 238 4.94 -17.60 -9.74
C LEU A 238 5.60 -18.96 -9.98
N GLU A 239 6.58 -19.34 -9.15
CA GLU A 239 7.24 -20.66 -9.27
C GLU A 239 6.26 -21.82 -9.07
N GLN A 240 5.32 -21.69 -8.11
CA GLN A 240 4.26 -22.68 -7.91
C GLN A 240 3.34 -22.80 -9.12
N ALA A 241 3.08 -21.69 -9.81
CA ALA A 241 2.31 -21.65 -11.05
C ALA A 241 3.13 -22.04 -12.30
N GLY A 242 4.43 -22.31 -12.17
CA GLY A 242 5.32 -22.65 -13.28
C GLY A 242 5.72 -21.47 -14.16
N HIS A 243 5.54 -20.24 -13.67
CA HIS A 243 5.99 -19.02 -14.30
C HIS A 243 7.42 -18.66 -13.87
N GLU A 244 8.13 -17.88 -14.69
CA GLU A 244 9.45 -17.38 -14.27
C GLU A 244 9.30 -16.34 -13.15
N PRO A 245 10.22 -16.33 -12.17
CA PRO A 245 10.21 -15.35 -11.10
C PRO A 245 10.66 -13.97 -11.59
N LEU A 246 10.38 -12.96 -10.77
CA LEU A 246 10.94 -11.63 -10.88
C LEU A 246 12.35 -11.59 -10.27
N TYR A 247 13.20 -10.75 -10.86
CA TYR A 247 14.49 -10.34 -10.36
C TYR A 247 14.35 -8.93 -9.74
N ALA A 248 14.71 -8.79 -8.47
CA ALA A 248 14.64 -7.54 -7.73
C ALA A 248 15.82 -6.64 -8.07
N ILE A 249 15.53 -5.42 -8.54
CA ILE A 249 16.51 -4.36 -8.78
C ILE A 249 16.40 -3.32 -7.67
N TYR A 250 17.56 -2.91 -7.13
CA TYR A 250 17.70 -1.91 -6.09
C TYR A 250 18.49 -0.73 -6.66
N PRO A 251 17.82 0.32 -7.18
CA PRO A 251 18.53 1.45 -7.78
C PRO A 251 19.49 2.10 -6.80
N VAL A 252 20.73 2.32 -7.23
CA VAL A 252 21.83 2.73 -6.32
C VAL A 252 21.81 4.22 -6.00
N ASP A 253 21.14 5.02 -6.83
CA ASP A 253 20.98 6.47 -6.73
C ASP A 253 19.65 6.91 -6.09
N GLY A 254 18.71 5.99 -5.90
CA GLY A 254 17.42 6.26 -5.29
C GLY A 254 16.71 4.98 -4.83
N LEU A 255 16.71 4.73 -3.53
CA LEU A 255 15.96 3.63 -2.92
C LEU A 255 15.35 4.04 -1.59
N ALA A 256 14.07 3.75 -1.40
CA ALA A 256 13.39 3.93 -0.12
C ALA A 256 13.27 2.60 0.63
N ILE A 257 13.31 2.66 1.96
CA ILE A 257 13.01 1.53 2.85
C ILE A 257 11.73 1.84 3.59
N ALA A 258 10.76 0.93 3.49
CA ALA A 258 9.58 0.91 4.34
C ALA A 258 9.95 0.24 5.67
N ASP A 259 9.81 0.95 6.79
CA ASP A 259 10.20 0.49 8.13
C ASP A 259 9.03 0.06 9.02
N SER A 260 7.82 0.00 8.43
CA SER A 260 6.57 -0.51 9.03
C SER A 260 6.45 -0.25 10.55
N PRO A 261 6.39 1.03 10.98
CA PRO A 261 6.37 1.36 12.39
C PRO A 261 4.99 1.17 13.01
N LEU A 262 4.96 0.50 14.17
CA LEU A 262 3.77 0.37 15.00
C LEU A 262 3.78 1.45 16.07
N GLY A 263 2.72 2.26 16.14
CA GLY A 263 2.56 3.36 17.09
C GLY A 263 1.23 3.33 17.82
N TYR A 264 1.24 3.62 19.12
CA TYR A 264 0.04 3.74 19.95
C TYR A 264 -0.63 5.08 19.73
N VAL A 265 -1.96 5.13 19.72
CA VAL A 265 -2.76 6.35 19.63
C VAL A 265 -3.42 6.61 20.98
N GLU A 266 -3.13 7.76 21.59
CA GLU A 266 -3.73 8.12 22.86
C GLU A 266 -5.24 8.41 22.73
N ARG A 267 -6.06 7.61 23.42
CA ARG A 267 -7.52 7.73 23.44
C ARG A 267 -8.12 7.90 24.84
N ASN A 268 -7.30 7.99 25.88
CA ASN A 268 -7.71 8.04 27.29
C ASN A 268 -8.61 6.87 27.71
N ILE A 269 -8.39 5.68 27.15
CA ILE A 269 -9.07 4.44 27.53
C ILE A 269 -8.11 3.62 28.38
N GLU A 270 -8.48 3.33 29.62
CA GLU A 270 -7.64 2.61 30.58
C GLU A 270 -7.28 1.20 30.06
N GLY A 271 -6.02 0.79 30.25
CA GLY A 271 -5.50 -0.53 29.88
C GLY A 271 -5.11 -0.73 28.41
N LYS A 272 -5.50 0.15 27.48
CA LYS A 272 -5.15 0.01 26.06
C LYS A 272 -3.66 0.15 25.78
N GLU A 273 -3.02 1.11 26.44
CA GLU A 273 -1.58 1.36 26.28
C GLU A 273 -0.76 0.15 26.73
N ASP A 274 -1.15 -0.50 27.84
CA ASP A 274 -0.46 -1.69 28.35
C ASP A 274 -0.59 -2.87 27.38
N ILE A 275 -1.80 -3.15 26.87
CA ILE A 275 -2.03 -4.21 25.86
C ILE A 275 -1.22 -3.93 24.59
N PHE A 276 -1.18 -2.67 24.15
CA PHE A 276 -0.38 -2.26 23.00
C PHE A 276 1.12 -2.53 23.23
N LEU A 277 1.65 -2.16 24.40
CA LEU A 277 3.06 -2.35 24.73
C LEU A 277 3.42 -3.83 24.83
N GLU A 278 2.54 -4.67 25.37
CA GLU A 278 2.70 -6.12 25.37
C GLU A 278 2.77 -6.69 23.94
N LEU A 279 1.89 -6.24 23.03
CA LEU A 279 1.91 -6.63 21.61
C LEU A 279 3.21 -6.18 20.93
N GLN A 280 3.59 -4.90 21.09
CA GLN A 280 4.79 -4.37 20.48
C GLN A 280 6.04 -5.12 20.96
N GLN A 281 6.13 -5.40 22.26
CA GLN A 281 7.22 -6.18 22.82
C GLN A 281 7.24 -7.61 22.27
N TYR A 282 6.08 -8.26 22.17
CA TYR A 282 5.95 -9.59 21.57
C TYR A 282 6.47 -9.62 20.13
N LEU A 283 6.05 -8.66 19.30
CA LEU A 283 6.49 -8.55 17.90
C LEU A 283 8.01 -8.37 17.76
N LEU A 284 8.67 -7.80 18.78
CA LEU A 284 10.11 -7.57 18.80
C LEU A 284 10.93 -8.70 19.43
N THR A 285 10.27 -9.76 19.92
CA THR A 285 10.98 -10.95 20.42
C THR A 285 11.77 -11.64 19.30
N GLU A 286 12.86 -12.31 19.65
CA GLU A 286 13.71 -13.01 18.68
C GLU A 286 12.93 -14.06 17.86
N ASP A 287 11.98 -14.75 18.49
CA ASP A 287 11.19 -15.79 17.82
C ASP A 287 10.24 -15.20 16.78
N VAL A 288 9.53 -14.12 17.11
CA VAL A 288 8.65 -13.44 16.14
C VAL A 288 9.48 -12.77 15.04
N GLN A 289 10.62 -12.13 15.37
CA GLN A 289 11.49 -11.54 14.37
C GLN A 289 12.07 -12.59 13.42
N ARG A 290 12.33 -13.81 13.89
CA ARG A 290 12.69 -14.95 13.02
C ARG A 290 11.54 -15.41 12.14
N GLU A 291 10.31 -15.39 12.65
CA GLU A 291 9.12 -15.68 11.84
C GLU A 291 8.93 -14.63 10.73
N LEU A 292 9.11 -13.35 11.04
CA LEU A 292 9.07 -12.25 10.06
C LEU A 292 10.15 -12.42 8.98
N LEU A 293 11.38 -12.81 9.35
CA LEU A 293 12.42 -13.15 8.38
C LEU A 293 12.01 -14.32 7.48
N ASN A 294 11.44 -15.37 8.04
CA ASN A 294 10.94 -16.50 7.25
C ASN A 294 9.76 -16.12 6.33
N ALA A 295 9.06 -15.02 6.63
CA ALA A 295 8.06 -14.41 5.76
C ALA A 295 8.65 -13.40 4.75
N GLY A 296 9.98 -13.31 4.62
CA GLY A 296 10.66 -12.42 3.66
C GLY A 296 10.76 -10.96 4.11
N ARG A 297 10.50 -10.67 5.38
CA ARG A 297 10.62 -9.31 5.95
C ARG A 297 11.99 -9.14 6.59
N ARG A 298 12.70 -8.05 6.28
CA ARG A 298 13.98 -7.76 6.95
C ARG A 298 13.71 -7.31 8.39
N THR A 299 14.49 -7.80 9.34
CA THR A 299 14.39 -7.41 10.76
C THR A 299 15.72 -6.86 11.25
N SER A 300 15.70 -5.85 12.12
CA SER A 300 16.92 -5.20 12.62
C SER A 300 17.25 -5.52 14.09
N THR A 301 16.65 -6.55 14.67
CA THR A 301 16.84 -6.87 16.10
C THR A 301 18.30 -7.25 16.39
N LEU A 302 18.84 -6.62 17.44
CA LEU A 302 20.18 -6.87 18.00
C LEU A 302 20.40 -8.38 18.21
N GLY A 303 21.18 -9.01 17.33
CA GLY A 303 21.55 -10.43 17.43
C GLY A 303 21.24 -11.25 16.19
N ILE A 304 20.20 -10.90 15.41
CA ILE A 304 19.92 -11.54 14.13
C ILE A 304 20.55 -10.67 13.04
N GLN A 305 21.75 -11.03 12.61
CA GLN A 305 22.31 -10.44 11.41
C GLN A 305 21.53 -10.99 10.20
N LEU A 306 21.29 -10.15 9.19
CA LEU A 306 20.73 -10.60 7.91
C LEU A 306 21.56 -11.73 7.25
N THR A 307 22.79 -11.96 7.71
CA THR A 307 23.62 -13.11 7.32
C THR A 307 23.01 -14.47 7.70
N ASP A 308 22.16 -14.52 8.74
CA ASP A 308 21.42 -15.72 9.15
C ASP A 308 20.07 -15.86 8.43
N ALA A 309 19.78 -14.96 7.47
CA ALA A 309 18.54 -15.01 6.71
C ALA A 309 18.43 -16.34 5.94
N ASN A 310 17.23 -16.92 5.98
CA ASN A 310 16.91 -18.15 5.29
C ASN A 310 17.04 -17.93 3.77
N ARG A 311 18.06 -18.53 3.15
CA ARG A 311 18.34 -18.41 1.70
C ARG A 311 17.30 -19.12 0.83
N ASP A 312 16.45 -19.96 1.41
CA ASP A 312 15.28 -20.51 0.70
C ASP A 312 14.17 -19.47 0.52
N VAL A 313 14.18 -18.40 1.32
CA VAL A 313 13.26 -17.26 1.26
C VAL A 313 13.93 -16.06 0.57
N PHE A 314 15.12 -15.66 1.05
CA PHE A 314 15.93 -14.59 0.47
C PHE A 314 16.88 -15.14 -0.60
N ARG A 315 16.28 -15.57 -1.71
CA ARG A 315 16.95 -16.25 -2.82
C ARG A 315 17.78 -15.28 -3.68
N PRO A 316 19.13 -15.39 -3.72
CA PRO A 316 19.96 -14.53 -4.55
C PRO A 316 19.65 -14.63 -6.05
N GLU A 317 19.13 -15.77 -6.51
CA GLU A 317 18.68 -15.98 -7.88
C GLU A 317 17.48 -15.09 -8.28
N TRP A 318 16.75 -14.56 -7.31
CA TRP A 318 15.70 -13.57 -7.51
C TRP A 318 16.22 -12.14 -7.35
N GLY A 319 17.54 -11.95 -7.29
CA GLY A 319 18.17 -10.65 -7.04
C GLY A 319 18.10 -10.23 -5.57
N ILE A 320 17.58 -11.06 -4.67
CA ILE A 320 17.41 -10.70 -3.26
C ILE A 320 18.76 -10.68 -2.55
N ASP A 321 19.26 -9.48 -2.29
CA ASP A 321 20.59 -9.25 -1.73
C ASP A 321 20.50 -8.76 -0.28
N VAL A 322 20.64 -9.69 0.65
CA VAL A 322 20.62 -9.41 2.10
C VAL A 322 21.92 -8.80 2.61
N ASP A 323 23.01 -8.92 1.84
CA ASP A 323 24.34 -8.43 2.18
C ASP A 323 24.58 -7.02 1.60
N ARG A 324 23.74 -6.57 0.66
CA ARG A 324 23.78 -5.22 0.08
C ARG A 324 23.73 -4.14 1.16
N VAL A 325 24.73 -3.25 1.11
CA VAL A 325 24.68 -2.00 1.85
C VAL A 325 23.72 -1.06 1.14
N ILE A 326 22.51 -0.95 1.67
CA ILE A 326 21.49 -0.03 1.16
C ILE A 326 21.68 1.33 1.81
N GLN A 327 21.85 2.38 0.99
CA GLN A 327 21.75 3.76 1.43
C GLN A 327 20.33 4.28 1.14
N PRO A 328 19.39 4.20 2.11
CA PRO A 328 18.05 4.67 1.86
C PRO A 328 18.04 6.20 1.67
N ILE A 329 17.14 6.68 0.82
CA ILE A 329 16.84 8.11 0.73
C ILE A 329 16.42 8.65 2.10
N ARG A 330 16.67 9.94 2.31
CA ARG A 330 16.15 10.67 3.46
C ARG A 330 14.89 11.42 3.02
N PHE A 331 13.76 11.07 3.62
CA PHE A 331 12.53 11.79 3.36
C PHE A 331 12.65 13.24 3.86
N PRO A 332 12.13 14.22 3.10
CA PRO A 332 12.18 15.61 3.50
C PRO A 332 11.12 15.92 4.57
N ASN A 333 11.05 17.18 5.01
CA ASN A 333 10.05 17.60 5.98
C ASN A 333 8.62 17.59 5.40
N ALA A 334 7.62 17.73 6.27
CA ALA A 334 6.20 17.65 5.90
C ALA A 334 5.77 18.65 4.80
N GLU A 335 6.39 19.85 4.75
CA GLU A 335 6.08 20.86 3.75
C GLU A 335 6.53 20.43 2.34
N VAL A 336 7.77 19.95 2.23
CA VAL A 336 8.31 19.43 0.96
C VAL A 336 7.58 18.15 0.53
N ILE A 337 7.21 17.27 1.49
CA ILE A 337 6.38 16.09 1.21
C ILE A 337 5.03 16.51 0.60
N GLN A 338 4.34 17.47 1.22
CA GLN A 338 3.06 17.98 0.71
C GLN A 338 3.22 18.53 -0.70
N GLN A 339 4.22 19.40 -0.93
CA GLN A 339 4.49 19.98 -2.25
C GLN A 339 4.75 18.89 -3.29
N ALA A 340 5.58 17.88 -2.97
CA ALA A 340 5.87 16.78 -3.88
C ALA A 340 4.61 15.97 -4.24
N LEU A 341 3.74 15.66 -3.26
CA LEU A 341 2.50 14.92 -3.48
C LEU A 341 1.48 15.74 -4.29
N ASP A 342 1.43 17.05 -4.09
CA ASP A 342 0.60 17.94 -4.89
C ASP A 342 1.09 18.03 -6.35
N LEU A 343 2.40 18.12 -6.57
CA LEU A 343 3.02 18.09 -7.89
C LEU A 343 2.78 16.77 -8.61
N TYR A 344 2.82 15.65 -7.87
CA TYR A 344 2.47 14.34 -8.41
C TYR A 344 1.09 14.36 -9.07
N GLN A 345 0.06 14.88 -8.38
CA GLN A 345 -1.30 14.92 -8.92
C GLN A 345 -1.50 15.96 -10.01
N THR A 346 -0.91 17.14 -9.85
CA THR A 346 -1.27 18.32 -10.64
C THR A 346 -0.38 18.56 -11.84
N SER A 347 0.83 17.98 -11.88
CA SER A 347 1.79 18.20 -12.97
C SER A 347 2.43 16.91 -13.48
N PHE A 348 2.87 16.01 -12.59
CA PHE A 348 3.85 15.00 -12.97
C PHE A 348 3.24 13.70 -13.46
N ARG A 349 2.13 13.23 -12.86
CA ARG A 349 1.51 11.98 -13.31
C ARG A 349 0.94 12.12 -14.72
N ARG A 350 0.87 11.00 -15.42
CA ARG A 350 0.18 10.92 -16.70
C ARG A 350 -1.30 11.36 -16.55
N PRO A 351 -1.79 12.29 -17.38
CA PRO A 351 -3.21 12.64 -17.40
C PRO A 351 -4.07 11.44 -17.76
N SER A 352 -5.27 11.40 -17.18
CA SER A 352 -6.21 10.29 -17.30
C SER A 352 -7.48 10.71 -18.02
N CYS A 353 -8.09 9.75 -18.72
CA CYS A 353 -9.45 9.86 -19.22
C CYS A 353 -10.29 8.80 -18.50
N THR A 354 -11.15 9.25 -17.58
CA THR A 354 -11.92 8.37 -16.70
C THR A 354 -13.40 8.45 -17.03
N VAL A 355 -14.00 7.29 -17.28
CA VAL A 355 -15.45 7.16 -17.50
C VAL A 355 -16.05 6.44 -16.30
N TYR A 356 -16.79 7.17 -15.48
CA TYR A 356 -17.53 6.63 -14.35
C TYR A 356 -18.86 6.08 -14.83
N VAL A 357 -19.06 4.77 -14.72
CA VAL A 357 -20.32 4.10 -15.08
C VAL A 357 -21.04 3.75 -13.77
N LEU A 358 -22.06 4.53 -13.43
CA LEU A 358 -22.64 4.57 -12.10
C LEU A 358 -24.03 3.93 -12.07
N ASP A 359 -24.21 2.96 -11.18
CA ASP A 359 -25.46 2.23 -11.00
C ASP A 359 -26.49 3.06 -10.21
N PHE A 360 -27.65 3.26 -10.82
CA PHE A 360 -28.85 3.89 -10.27
C PHE A 360 -30.07 2.96 -10.40
N SER A 361 -29.83 1.65 -10.45
CA SER A 361 -30.86 0.61 -10.41
C SER A 361 -31.65 0.64 -9.10
N GLY A 362 -32.78 -0.07 -9.08
CA GLY A 362 -33.68 -0.09 -7.92
C GLY A 362 -33.01 -0.54 -6.61
N SER A 363 -31.97 -1.37 -6.66
CA SER A 363 -31.19 -1.79 -5.47
C SER A 363 -30.37 -0.68 -4.84
N MET A 364 -30.06 0.39 -5.59
CA MET A 364 -29.31 1.54 -5.09
C MET A 364 -30.22 2.55 -4.37
N SER A 365 -31.55 2.43 -4.49
CA SER A 365 -32.48 3.41 -3.93
C SER A 365 -32.30 3.59 -2.42
N GLY A 366 -32.27 4.84 -1.96
CA GLY A 366 -32.07 5.20 -0.55
C GLY A 366 -30.58 5.38 -0.22
N GLN A 367 -30.05 4.55 0.68
CA GLN A 367 -28.71 4.74 1.23
C GLN A 367 -27.61 4.57 0.16
N GLY A 368 -27.71 3.56 -0.70
CA GLY A 368 -26.70 3.29 -1.74
C GLY A 368 -26.51 4.47 -2.70
N GLU A 369 -27.62 5.09 -3.15
CA GLU A 369 -27.61 6.27 -4.00
C GLU A 369 -27.01 7.48 -3.27
N ALA A 370 -27.33 7.65 -1.98
CA ALA A 370 -26.77 8.73 -1.17
C ALA A 370 -25.25 8.59 -0.99
N ASP A 371 -24.77 7.37 -0.70
CA ASP A 371 -23.35 7.06 -0.55
C ASP A 371 -22.60 7.24 -1.87
N LEU A 372 -23.19 6.79 -2.98
CA LEU A 372 -22.63 6.98 -4.32
C LEU A 372 -22.47 8.46 -4.67
N LYS A 373 -23.51 9.26 -4.41
CA LYS A 373 -23.46 10.72 -4.62
C LYS A 373 -22.41 11.39 -3.72
N ALA A 374 -22.29 10.96 -2.47
CA ALA A 374 -21.28 11.46 -1.56
C ALA A 374 -19.87 11.13 -2.05
N ALA A 375 -19.62 9.89 -2.47
CA ALA A 375 -18.35 9.46 -3.04
C ALA A 375 -17.99 10.25 -4.31
N MET A 376 -18.93 10.40 -5.25
CA MET A 376 -18.70 11.18 -6.47
C MET A 376 -18.44 12.66 -6.17
N ARG A 377 -19.09 13.21 -5.15
CA ARG A 377 -18.79 14.58 -4.69
C ARG A 377 -17.36 14.68 -4.17
N THR A 378 -16.89 13.73 -3.36
CA THR A 378 -15.51 13.70 -2.87
C THR A 378 -14.49 13.63 -4.01
N LEU A 379 -14.78 12.87 -5.08
CA LEU A 379 -13.87 12.70 -6.22
C LEU A 379 -13.88 13.90 -7.18
N LEU A 380 -15.05 14.47 -7.48
CA LEU A 380 -15.20 15.47 -8.54
C LEU A 380 -15.09 16.91 -8.04
N ASP A 381 -15.46 17.19 -6.79
CA ASP A 381 -15.28 18.51 -6.17
C ASP A 381 -13.80 18.69 -5.79
N GLN A 382 -13.07 19.48 -6.57
CA GLN A 382 -11.63 19.65 -6.38
C GLN A 382 -11.26 20.22 -5.00
N SER A 383 -12.16 20.97 -4.36
CA SER A 383 -11.92 21.50 -3.01
C SER A 383 -11.97 20.42 -1.93
N ILE A 384 -12.77 19.38 -2.15
CA ILE A 384 -12.86 18.20 -1.27
C ILE A 384 -11.76 17.22 -1.65
N ALA A 385 -11.59 16.93 -2.94
CA ALA A 385 -10.61 15.97 -3.45
C ALA A 385 -9.18 16.32 -3.00
N THR A 386 -8.81 17.61 -2.97
CA THR A 386 -7.49 18.07 -2.52
C THR A 386 -7.18 17.66 -1.08
N GLN A 387 -8.19 17.60 -0.20
CA GLN A 387 -8.00 17.22 1.21
C GLN A 387 -7.52 15.77 1.37
N TYR A 388 -7.82 14.93 0.37
CA TYR A 388 -7.49 13.50 0.33
C TYR A 388 -6.40 13.18 -0.71
N LEU A 389 -5.76 14.20 -1.28
CA LEU A 389 -4.81 14.04 -2.39
C LEU A 389 -5.43 13.28 -3.58
N LEU A 390 -6.71 13.55 -3.88
CA LEU A 390 -7.48 12.95 -4.98
C LEU A 390 -7.74 13.92 -6.14
N GLN A 391 -7.21 15.15 -6.04
CA GLN A 391 -7.42 16.19 -7.04
C GLN A 391 -6.98 15.75 -8.44
N GLY A 392 -7.75 16.18 -9.43
CA GLY A 392 -7.50 15.89 -10.83
C GLY A 392 -6.33 16.71 -11.36
N HIS A 393 -5.59 16.11 -12.30
CA HIS A 393 -4.65 16.82 -13.13
C HIS A 393 -5.42 17.80 -14.03
N PRO A 394 -4.93 19.02 -14.34
CA PRO A 394 -5.66 20.00 -15.16
C PRO A 394 -6.02 19.52 -16.58
N LYS A 395 -5.36 18.45 -17.05
CA LYS A 395 -5.61 17.78 -18.34
C LYS A 395 -6.41 16.48 -18.21
N ASP A 396 -6.87 16.12 -17.01
CA ASP A 396 -7.75 14.97 -16.85
C ASP A 396 -9.09 15.24 -17.53
N VAL A 397 -9.67 14.18 -18.09
CA VAL A 397 -11.02 14.19 -18.63
C VAL A 397 -11.86 13.20 -17.83
N SER A 398 -12.93 13.68 -17.20
CA SER A 398 -13.89 12.83 -16.49
C SER A 398 -15.24 12.88 -17.20
N SER A 399 -15.82 11.71 -17.46
CA SER A 399 -17.18 11.56 -17.98
C SER A 399 -17.98 10.67 -17.03
N VAL A 400 -19.26 10.99 -16.85
CA VAL A 400 -20.16 10.21 -15.99
C VAL A 400 -21.29 9.67 -16.85
N VAL A 401 -21.51 8.36 -16.77
CA VAL A 401 -22.61 7.65 -17.42
C VAL A 401 -23.43 7.01 -16.31
N LEU A 402 -24.68 7.43 -16.18
CA LEU A 402 -25.61 6.85 -15.22
C LEU A 402 -26.38 5.71 -15.89
N PHE A 403 -26.65 4.61 -15.19
CA PHE A 403 -27.44 3.52 -15.73
C PHE A 403 -28.41 2.92 -14.71
N ASN A 404 -29.48 2.33 -15.22
CA ASN A 404 -30.36 1.38 -14.54
C ASN A 404 -30.57 0.18 -15.50
N ASP A 405 -31.80 -0.25 -15.76
CA ASP A 405 -32.08 -1.18 -16.88
C ASP A 405 -31.66 -0.62 -18.26
N THR A 406 -31.39 0.69 -18.36
CA THR A 406 -30.90 1.42 -19.54
C THR A 406 -29.93 2.55 -19.15
N ILE A 407 -29.23 3.16 -20.12
CA ILE A 407 -28.46 4.39 -19.87
C ILE A 407 -29.41 5.54 -19.57
N ILE A 408 -29.14 6.25 -18.47
CA ILE A 408 -29.87 7.43 -18.03
C ILE A 408 -29.08 8.65 -18.52
N ASN A 409 -29.64 9.37 -19.49
CA ASN A 409 -29.05 10.60 -20.04
C ASN A 409 -29.32 11.82 -19.19
#